data_AF-A0A2N8PR86-F1
#
_entry.id   AF-A0A2N8PR86-F1
#
_cell.length_a   1.000
_cell.length_b   1.000
_cell.length_c   1.000
_cell.angle_alpha   90.00
_cell.angle_beta   90.00
_cell.angle_gamma   90.00
#
_symmetry.space_group_name_H-M   'P 1'
#
loop_
_entity.id
_entity.type
_entity.pdbx_description
1 polymer ?
#
loop_
_entity_poly.entity_id
_entity_poly.type
_entity_poly.pdbx_seq_one_letter_code
_entity_poly.pdbx_strand_id
1 'polypeptide(L)'
;MVVDFHGDDHRKRQFDCRTLPLPGWHPTLATAFAQRTGPGGGRRTLSSATGAWQSLGRLMRFLAKLPFPPARPQDLTGKHLDAFLDARLKTAPTCATKDLREIHSLFALPGIAGLIGPDATDCLKRRLPNSKIKKKAHDAAPGRPPRIETAGYSDGELARLMAALRADCARIRNRIAAGETLLRRYQEEPETLSEAQRAEGQQLAHMAATGEVPWIPGPVNEALPERRAWAGRLFLTLDGLPPLLLLMAALAERNGETVKELPAHHRVLEEKAAEARVVKRRRGPQRWFETVTWEIGLANRQLHTAGGVYLLLLQLTARSREFCRSELAVCVWRHGARAGVHGREEHFAPFARSLQGATLRIPDWAADRPRPLLADPKPGGERVPLQVTFNRLKTSMEVRRTKRMGSPSTSAASSGSWTGTSPRSIPGSTSPQHRCVYLLWRFASPVSKNVIFVLTV
;
A
#
# COMPACT_ATOMS: atom_id res chain seq x y z
N MET A 1 -31.03 -5.55 11.15
CA MET A 1 -30.79 -4.20 10.60
C MET A 1 -29.31 -4.10 10.28
N VAL A 2 -28.99 -4.39 9.02
CA VAL A 2 -27.63 -4.60 8.52
C VAL A 2 -27.38 -3.58 7.41
N VAL A 3 -26.20 -2.96 7.41
CA VAL A 3 -25.77 -2.04 6.36
C VAL A 3 -24.74 -2.76 5.49
N ASP A 4 -25.09 -2.98 4.22
CA ASP A 4 -24.19 -3.53 3.22
C ASP A 4 -23.23 -2.45 2.71
N PHE A 5 -21.94 -2.74 2.80
CA PHE A 5 -20.89 -1.88 2.26
C PHE A 5 -20.24 -2.51 1.03
N HIS A 6 -20.18 -1.71 -0.04
CA HIS A 6 -19.47 -2.02 -1.26
C HIS A 6 -18.47 -0.88 -1.50
N GLY A 7 -17.18 -1.16 -1.26
CA GLY A 7 -16.12 -0.18 -1.44
C GLY A 7 -15.70 -0.06 -2.90
N ASP A 8 -15.19 1.11 -3.26
CA ASP A 8 -14.53 1.33 -4.56
C ASP A 8 -13.24 0.50 -4.69
N ASP A 9 -12.71 -0.01 -3.57
CA ASP A 9 -11.62 -1.00 -3.54
C ASP A 9 -12.09 -2.44 -3.78
N HIS A 10 -13.30 -2.62 -4.33
CA HIS A 10 -13.97 -3.92 -4.58
C HIS A 10 -14.20 -4.80 -3.36
N ARG A 11 -13.91 -4.30 -2.16
CA ARG A 11 -14.11 -5.02 -0.92
C ARG A 11 -15.53 -4.81 -0.40
N LYS A 12 -16.11 -5.89 0.11
CA LYS A 12 -17.47 -5.91 0.65
C LYS A 12 -17.47 -6.26 2.13
N ARG A 13 -18.42 -5.72 2.89
CA ARG A 13 -18.65 -6.10 4.29
C ARG A 13 -20.07 -5.74 4.71
N GLN A 14 -20.63 -6.55 5.60
CA GLN A 14 -21.87 -6.24 6.30
C GLN A 14 -21.57 -5.66 7.68
N PHE A 15 -22.26 -4.58 8.03
CA PHE A 15 -22.19 -3.95 9.34
C PHE A 15 -23.54 -4.10 10.04
N ASP A 16 -23.60 -4.98 11.04
CA ASP A 16 -24.82 -5.23 11.79
C ASP A 16 -24.90 -4.35 13.05
N CYS A 17 -25.75 -3.33 13.02
CA CYS A 17 -25.96 -2.44 14.17
C CYS A 17 -26.62 -3.13 15.35
N ARG A 18 -27.26 -4.29 15.17
CA ARG A 18 -27.82 -5.07 16.29
C ARG A 18 -26.73 -5.55 17.26
N THR A 19 -25.48 -5.59 16.80
CA THR A 19 -24.31 -5.93 17.63
C THR A 19 -23.85 -4.78 18.53
N LEU A 20 -24.37 -3.57 18.34
CA LEU A 20 -24.07 -2.43 19.20
C LEU A 20 -25.01 -2.42 20.42
N PRO A 21 -24.53 -1.97 21.60
CA PRO A 21 -25.43 -1.74 22.72
C PRO A 21 -26.36 -0.55 22.45
N LEU A 22 -27.37 -0.38 23.31
CA LEU A 22 -28.40 0.67 23.24
C LEU A 22 -29.31 0.53 22.00
N PRO A 23 -30.28 -0.41 22.02
CA PRO A 23 -31.13 -0.71 20.87
C PRO A 23 -31.96 0.49 20.37
N GLY A 24 -32.25 1.47 21.23
CA GLY A 24 -32.92 2.71 20.83
C GLY A 24 -32.15 3.57 19.82
N TRP A 25 -30.86 3.31 19.62
CA TRP A 25 -30.02 4.00 18.62
C TRP A 25 -29.97 3.29 17.27
N HIS A 26 -30.37 2.03 17.22
CA HIS A 26 -30.12 1.15 16.08
C HIS A 26 -30.66 1.75 14.76
N PRO A 27 -31.97 2.03 14.60
CA PRO A 27 -32.52 2.56 13.34
C PRO A 27 -31.78 3.78 12.81
N THR A 28 -31.55 4.77 13.67
CA THR A 28 -30.89 6.02 13.30
C THR A 28 -29.43 5.80 12.92
N LEU A 29 -28.70 4.97 13.68
CA LEU A 29 -27.30 4.67 13.37
C LEU A 29 -27.15 3.91 12.06
N ALA A 30 -28.04 2.97 11.74
CA ALA A 30 -28.02 2.27 10.46
C ALA A 30 -28.24 3.24 9.30
N THR A 31 -29.24 4.13 9.41
CA THR A 31 -29.53 5.14 8.39
C THR A 31 -28.34 6.09 8.18
N ALA A 32 -27.80 6.67 9.26
CA ALA A 32 -26.66 7.57 9.17
C ALA A 32 -25.39 6.87 8.66
N PHE A 33 -25.14 5.63 9.09
CA PHE A 33 -23.99 4.87 8.63
C PHE A 33 -24.13 4.50 7.15
N ALA A 34 -25.32 4.08 6.69
CA ALA A 34 -25.61 3.85 5.28
C ALA A 34 -25.41 5.12 4.43
N GLN A 35 -25.84 6.28 4.92
CA GLN A 35 -25.55 7.57 4.25
C GLN A 35 -24.04 7.85 4.19
N ARG A 36 -23.29 7.52 5.24
CA ARG A 36 -21.85 7.77 5.32
C ARG A 36 -21.03 6.88 4.38
N THR A 37 -21.48 5.65 4.17
CA THR A 37 -20.75 4.61 3.43
C THR A 37 -21.34 4.28 2.06
N GLY A 38 -22.53 4.79 1.75
CA GLY A 38 -23.20 4.60 0.46
C GLY A 38 -22.60 5.42 -0.69
N PRO A 39 -23.22 5.40 -1.89
CA PRO A 39 -22.68 6.02 -3.10
C PRO A 39 -22.39 7.52 -3.00
N GLY A 40 -23.19 8.27 -2.23
CA GLY A 40 -22.96 9.70 -1.95
C GLY A 40 -22.08 9.97 -0.72
N GLY A 41 -21.67 8.93 0.00
CA GLY A 41 -20.93 9.00 1.26
C GLY A 41 -19.43 9.21 1.08
N GLY A 42 -18.78 9.79 2.11
CA GLY A 42 -17.35 10.08 2.11
C GLY A 42 -16.44 8.88 2.43
N ARG A 43 -17.00 7.71 2.76
CA ARG A 43 -16.24 6.49 3.09
C ARG A 43 -16.28 5.51 1.93
N ARG A 44 -15.25 5.56 1.09
CA ARG A 44 -15.17 4.81 -0.18
C ARG A 44 -14.37 3.51 -0.09
N THR A 45 -13.71 3.25 1.05
CA THR A 45 -12.84 2.08 1.25
C THR A 45 -13.28 1.28 2.45
N LEU A 46 -13.12 -0.05 2.42
CA LEU A 46 -13.51 -0.91 3.55
C LEU A 46 -12.78 -0.54 4.85
N SER A 47 -11.50 -0.18 4.76
CA SER A 47 -10.72 0.26 5.92
C SER A 47 -11.29 1.55 6.53
N SER A 48 -11.70 2.52 5.70
CA SER A 48 -12.32 3.76 6.17
C SER A 48 -13.69 3.54 6.80
N ALA A 49 -14.53 2.69 6.20
CA ALA A 49 -15.83 2.31 6.75
C ALA A 49 -15.66 1.56 8.07
N THR A 50 -14.73 0.61 8.14
CA THR A 50 -14.40 -0.13 9.36
C THR A 50 -13.88 0.80 10.46
N GLY A 51 -13.03 1.78 10.14
CA GLY A 51 -12.55 2.77 11.11
C GLY A 51 -13.66 3.64 11.68
N ALA A 52 -14.62 4.06 10.85
CA ALA A 52 -15.80 4.79 11.29
C ALA A 52 -16.70 3.91 12.19
N TRP A 53 -16.97 2.68 11.76
CA TRP A 53 -17.73 1.69 12.54
C TRP A 53 -17.13 1.42 13.91
N GLN A 54 -15.81 1.23 13.97
CA GLN A 54 -15.11 0.99 15.22
C GLN A 54 -15.16 2.20 16.16
N SER A 55 -15.09 3.42 15.62
CA SER A 55 -15.21 4.66 16.41
C SER A 55 -16.61 4.78 17.01
N LEU A 56 -17.64 4.50 16.20
CA LEU A 56 -19.02 4.42 16.65
C LEU A 56 -19.21 3.35 17.73
N GLY A 57 -18.75 2.12 17.50
CA GLY A 57 -18.88 1.04 18.46
C GLY A 57 -18.11 1.28 19.77
N ARG A 58 -17.02 2.05 19.75
CA ARG A 58 -16.35 2.51 20.98
C ARG A 58 -17.22 3.48 21.77
N LEU A 59 -17.84 4.47 21.11
CA LEU A 59 -18.76 5.40 21.76
C LEU A 59 -19.95 4.64 22.36
N MET A 60 -20.62 3.79 21.58
CA MET A 60 -21.82 3.08 22.06
C MET A 60 -21.53 2.20 23.28
N ARG A 61 -20.41 1.47 23.28
CA ARG A 61 -19.98 0.66 24.44
C ARG A 61 -19.58 1.50 25.64
N PHE A 62 -19.08 2.72 25.43
CA PHE A 62 -18.81 3.63 26.53
C PHE A 62 -20.12 4.16 27.13
N LEU A 63 -21.03 4.66 26.29
CA LEU A 63 -22.33 5.20 26.74
C LEU A 63 -23.14 4.16 27.52
N ALA A 64 -23.14 2.90 27.06
CA ALA A 64 -23.83 1.80 27.72
C ALA A 64 -23.30 1.45 29.12
N LYS A 65 -22.10 1.91 29.49
CA LYS A 65 -21.51 1.69 30.82
C LYS A 65 -21.77 2.84 31.79
N LEU A 66 -22.40 3.92 31.34
CA LEU A 66 -22.74 5.04 32.21
C LEU A 66 -23.86 4.64 33.17
N PRO A 67 -23.94 5.22 34.38
CA PRO A 67 -25.03 4.96 35.32
C PRO A 67 -26.42 5.27 34.73
N PHE A 68 -26.50 6.32 33.92
CA PHE A 68 -27.70 6.72 33.19
C PHE A 68 -27.36 6.79 31.70
N PRO A 69 -27.40 5.66 30.96
CA PRO A 69 -27.03 5.64 29.55
C PRO A 69 -28.09 6.38 28.72
N PRO A 70 -27.70 7.21 27.72
CA PRO A 70 -28.65 7.83 26.82
C PRO A 70 -29.32 6.74 25.96
N ALA A 71 -30.57 6.40 26.25
CA ALA A 71 -31.26 5.28 25.61
C ALA A 71 -31.54 5.54 24.12
N ARG A 72 -31.69 6.82 23.75
CA ARG A 72 -31.95 7.30 22.39
C ARG A 72 -31.00 8.43 21.99
N PRO A 73 -30.87 8.75 20.69
CA PRO A 73 -30.03 9.86 20.22
C PRO A 73 -30.32 11.22 20.87
N GLN A 74 -31.59 11.49 21.18
CA GLN A 74 -32.06 12.74 21.79
C GLN A 74 -31.55 12.93 23.22
N ASP A 75 -31.24 11.84 23.91
CA ASP A 75 -30.78 11.85 25.30
C ASP A 75 -29.26 12.14 25.39
N LEU A 76 -28.57 12.24 24.25
CA LEU A 76 -27.15 12.53 24.21
C LEU A 76 -26.88 14.00 24.57
N THR A 77 -26.03 14.21 25.57
CA THR A 77 -25.60 15.54 26.03
C THR A 77 -24.10 15.74 25.79
N GLY A 78 -23.64 16.99 25.88
CA GLY A 78 -22.23 17.35 25.86
C GLY A 78 -21.46 16.68 27.01
N LYS A 79 -22.08 16.49 28.18
CA LYS A 79 -21.45 15.79 29.33
C LYS A 79 -21.07 14.35 29.00
N HIS A 80 -21.92 13.62 28.26
CA HIS A 80 -21.61 12.26 27.82
C HIS A 80 -20.39 12.22 26.89
N LEU A 81 -20.27 13.21 26.00
CA LEU A 81 -19.19 13.31 25.03
C LEU A 81 -17.86 13.76 25.65
N ASP A 82 -17.90 14.69 26.61
CA ASP A 82 -16.74 15.08 27.40
C ASP A 82 -16.24 13.89 28.24
N ALA A 83 -17.13 13.18 28.92
CA ALA A 83 -16.77 11.96 29.67
C ALA A 83 -16.16 10.89 28.76
N PHE A 84 -16.69 10.71 27.54
CA PHE A 84 -16.11 9.81 26.56
C PHE A 84 -14.70 10.26 26.15
N LEU A 85 -14.52 11.55 25.85
CA LEU A 85 -13.23 12.10 25.45
C LEU A 85 -12.18 11.91 26.55
N ASP A 86 -12.52 12.22 27.79
CA ASP A 86 -11.63 12.05 28.95
C ASP A 86 -11.23 10.58 29.15
N ALA A 87 -12.19 9.65 29.05
CA ALA A 87 -11.90 8.22 29.12
C ALA A 87 -10.99 7.76 27.97
N ARG A 88 -11.15 8.31 26.76
CA ARG A 88 -10.29 8.01 25.61
C ARG A 88 -8.91 8.63 25.74
N LEU A 89 -8.77 9.83 26.32
CA LEU A 89 -7.47 10.44 26.57
C LEU A 89 -6.66 9.65 27.59
N LYS A 90 -7.31 9.08 28.61
CA LYS A 90 -6.66 8.19 29.59
C LYS A 90 -6.21 6.86 28.99
N THR A 91 -7.00 6.28 28.09
CA THR A 91 -6.74 4.90 27.58
C THR A 91 -6.02 4.84 26.23
N ALA A 92 -6.22 5.82 25.35
CA ALA A 92 -5.65 5.86 24.01
C ALA A 92 -5.54 7.31 23.48
N PRO A 93 -4.65 8.13 24.06
CA PRO A 93 -4.58 9.57 23.78
C PRO A 93 -4.36 9.90 22.31
N THR A 94 -3.61 9.08 21.57
CA THR A 94 -3.31 9.28 20.15
C THR A 94 -4.52 9.08 19.23
N CYS A 95 -5.56 8.37 19.69
CA CYS A 95 -6.75 8.05 18.90
C CYS A 95 -7.99 8.86 19.30
N ALA A 96 -8.00 9.46 20.49
CA ALA A 96 -9.17 10.15 21.06
C ALA A 96 -9.76 11.21 20.12
N THR A 97 -8.95 12.13 19.61
CA THR A 97 -9.41 13.18 18.67
C THR A 97 -9.82 12.62 17.30
N LYS A 98 -9.28 11.48 16.89
CA LYS A 98 -9.69 10.82 15.64
C LYS A 98 -11.09 10.21 15.82
N ASP A 99 -11.31 9.48 16.90
CA ASP A 99 -12.62 8.91 17.25
C ASP A 99 -13.68 10.00 17.31
N LEU A 100 -13.40 11.12 18.00
CA LEU A 100 -14.32 12.24 18.12
C LEU A 100 -14.65 12.90 16.77
N ARG A 101 -13.67 13.02 15.86
CA ARG A 101 -13.89 13.57 14.51
C ARG A 101 -14.77 12.67 13.67
N GLU A 102 -14.60 11.35 13.79
CA GLU A 102 -15.43 10.37 13.10
C GLU A 102 -16.88 10.43 13.60
N ILE A 103 -17.07 10.52 14.92
CA ILE A 103 -18.39 10.66 15.55
C ILE A 103 -19.07 11.96 15.07
N HIS A 104 -18.38 13.09 15.13
CA HIS A 104 -18.91 14.36 14.63
C HIS A 104 -19.29 14.29 13.14
N SER A 105 -18.45 13.66 12.31
CA SER A 105 -18.75 13.51 10.88
C SER A 105 -19.98 12.64 10.61
N LEU A 106 -20.29 11.68 11.50
CA LEU A 106 -21.48 10.85 11.40
C LEU A 106 -22.71 11.60 11.90
N PHE A 107 -22.60 12.29 13.03
CA PHE A 107 -23.71 13.01 13.66
C PHE A 107 -24.13 14.26 12.89
N ALA A 108 -23.25 14.80 12.04
CA ALA A 108 -23.59 15.88 11.12
C ALA A 108 -24.41 15.41 9.89
N LEU A 109 -24.68 14.12 9.72
CA LEU A 109 -25.44 13.61 8.57
C LEU A 109 -26.94 13.82 8.73
N PRO A 110 -27.69 14.10 7.64
CA PRO A 110 -29.13 14.37 7.70
C PRO A 110 -29.94 13.29 8.42
N GLY A 111 -29.57 12.02 8.30
CA GLY A 111 -30.30 10.90 8.91
C GLY A 111 -30.22 10.83 10.45
N ILE A 112 -29.40 11.66 11.10
CA ILE A 112 -29.24 11.69 12.56
C ILE A 112 -29.14 13.09 13.15
N ALA A 113 -28.69 14.09 12.38
CA ALA A 113 -28.40 15.44 12.87
C ALA A 113 -29.58 16.08 13.61
N GLY A 114 -30.80 15.92 13.12
CA GLY A 114 -32.01 16.46 13.76
C GLY A 114 -32.38 15.79 15.09
N LEU A 115 -31.78 14.64 15.43
CA LEU A 115 -32.02 13.94 16.68
C LEU A 115 -30.94 14.21 17.74
N ILE A 116 -29.81 14.79 17.35
CA ILE A 116 -28.72 15.11 18.28
C ILE A 116 -28.96 16.50 18.83
N GLY A 117 -29.08 16.60 20.16
CA GLY A 117 -29.31 17.88 20.83
C GLY A 117 -28.22 18.93 20.53
N PRO A 118 -28.55 20.23 20.59
CA PRO A 118 -27.61 21.31 20.29
C PRO A 118 -26.38 21.29 21.21
N ASP A 119 -26.57 20.97 22.50
CA ASP A 119 -25.48 20.84 23.49
C ASP A 119 -24.42 19.81 23.07
N ALA A 120 -24.85 18.62 22.65
CA ALA A 120 -23.94 17.57 22.17
C ALA A 120 -23.21 18.00 20.88
N THR A 121 -23.92 18.65 19.96
CA THR A 121 -23.34 19.15 18.70
C THR A 121 -22.28 20.22 18.96
N ASP A 122 -22.55 21.17 19.85
CA ASP A 122 -21.63 22.26 20.18
C ASP A 122 -20.41 21.76 20.96
N CYS A 123 -20.58 20.76 21.84
CA CYS A 123 -19.48 20.05 22.47
C CYS A 123 -18.52 19.47 21.42
N LEU A 124 -19.03 18.76 20.40
CA LEU A 124 -18.19 18.19 19.34
C LEU A 124 -17.44 19.25 18.54
N LYS A 125 -18.11 20.36 18.19
CA LYS A 125 -17.48 21.47 17.46
C LYS A 125 -16.35 22.11 18.28
N ARG A 126 -16.58 22.35 19.57
CA ARG A 126 -15.61 22.99 20.49
C ARG A 126 -14.36 22.15 20.70
N ARG A 127 -14.52 20.83 20.82
CA ARG A 127 -13.43 19.88 21.14
C ARG A 127 -12.60 19.44 19.93
N LEU A 128 -13.07 19.69 18.71
CA LEU A 128 -12.31 19.40 17.50
C LEU A 128 -11.39 20.58 17.15
N PRO A 129 -10.05 20.42 17.22
CA PRO A 129 -9.15 21.51 16.93
C PRO A 129 -9.28 21.96 15.48
N ASN A 130 -9.31 23.28 15.28
CA ASN A 130 -9.22 23.89 13.96
C ASN A 130 -7.98 23.37 13.23
N SER A 131 -8.17 22.86 12.02
CA SER A 131 -7.14 22.23 11.17
C SER A 131 -5.83 23.02 11.09
N LYS A 132 -5.91 24.37 11.16
CA LYS A 132 -4.78 25.29 11.10
C LYS A 132 -3.86 25.27 12.33
N ILE A 133 -4.34 24.86 13.51
CA ILE A 133 -3.57 24.88 14.78
C ILE A 133 -2.62 23.65 14.88
N LYS A 134 -2.94 22.56 14.17
CA LYS A 134 -2.14 21.31 14.19
C LYS A 134 -0.71 21.46 13.70
N LYS A 135 -0.39 22.49 12.91
CA LYS A 135 0.95 22.66 12.34
C LYS A 135 1.97 23.18 13.37
N LYS A 136 1.53 23.84 14.45
CA LYS A 136 2.43 24.42 15.48
C LYS A 136 2.55 23.57 16.76
N ALA A 137 1.49 22.90 17.21
CA ALA A 137 1.52 22.14 18.46
C ALA A 137 2.21 20.77 18.36
N HIS A 138 2.47 20.26 17.15
CA HIS A 138 3.03 18.92 16.94
C HIS A 138 4.57 18.87 17.06
N ASP A 139 5.25 20.02 17.13
CA ASP A 139 6.71 20.12 17.15
C ASP A 139 7.31 20.30 18.56
N ALA A 140 6.49 20.38 19.62
CA ALA A 140 6.93 20.82 20.95
C ALA A 140 6.85 19.77 22.09
N ALA A 141 6.58 18.49 21.81
CA ALA A 141 6.44 17.47 22.87
C ALA A 141 7.73 16.65 23.07
N PRO A 142 8.43 16.74 24.23
CA PRO A 142 9.60 15.92 24.55
C PRO A 142 9.21 14.47 24.89
N GLY A 143 10.09 13.51 24.56
CA GLY A 143 9.95 12.10 24.95
C GLY A 143 9.31 11.14 23.93
N ARG A 144 9.04 11.58 22.69
CA ARG A 144 8.56 10.66 21.64
C ARG A 144 9.72 9.88 20.99
N PRO A 145 9.47 8.62 20.55
CA PRO A 145 10.42 7.87 19.75
C PRO A 145 10.83 8.68 18.51
N PRO A 146 12.07 8.51 18.01
CA PRO A 146 12.62 9.32 16.93
C PRO A 146 11.65 9.35 15.76
N ARG A 147 11.24 10.57 15.39
CA ARG A 147 10.31 10.82 14.29
C ARG A 147 10.88 10.16 13.04
N ILE A 148 10.08 9.35 12.35
CA ILE A 148 10.42 8.89 11.00
C ILE A 148 10.71 10.15 10.20
N GLU A 149 11.95 10.31 9.75
CA GLU A 149 12.34 11.44 8.93
C GLU A 149 11.42 11.46 7.71
N THR A 150 10.56 12.47 7.63
CA THR A 150 9.61 12.62 6.51
C THR A 150 10.31 13.09 5.24
N ALA A 151 11.57 13.52 5.36
CA ALA A 151 12.46 13.80 4.24
C ALA A 151 12.81 12.49 3.49
N GLY A 152 13.01 12.62 2.18
CA GLY A 152 13.55 11.53 1.37
C GLY A 152 14.94 11.11 1.85
N TYR A 153 15.38 9.94 1.42
CA TYR A 153 16.75 9.48 1.53
C TYR A 153 17.73 10.45 0.86
N SER A 154 18.94 10.53 1.42
CA SER A 154 20.09 11.13 0.72
C SER A 154 20.40 10.36 -0.58
N ASP A 155 21.26 10.92 -1.43
CA ASP A 155 21.67 10.22 -2.65
C ASP A 155 22.47 8.94 -2.35
N GLY A 156 23.30 8.96 -1.30
CA GLY A 156 24.06 7.79 -0.84
C GLY A 156 23.17 6.71 -0.23
N GLU A 157 22.25 7.08 0.65
CA GLU A 157 21.26 6.17 1.24
C GLU A 157 20.40 5.52 0.16
N LEU A 158 19.90 6.31 -0.79
CA LEU A 158 19.06 5.79 -1.86
C LEU A 158 19.84 4.85 -2.78
N ALA A 159 21.08 5.18 -3.13
CA ALA A 159 21.92 4.30 -3.95
C ALA A 159 22.16 2.94 -3.25
N ARG A 160 22.49 2.94 -1.96
CA ARG A 160 22.66 1.73 -1.16
C ARG A 160 21.36 0.93 -1.04
N LEU A 161 20.24 1.61 -0.80
CA LEU A 161 18.91 0.99 -0.76
C LEU A 161 18.57 0.32 -2.09
N MET A 162 18.71 1.03 -3.21
CA MET A 162 18.40 0.49 -4.53
C MET A 162 19.31 -0.69 -4.93
N ALA A 163 20.59 -0.65 -4.56
CA ALA A 163 21.50 -1.77 -4.76
C ALA A 163 21.09 -2.99 -3.93
N ALA A 164 20.75 -2.78 -2.64
CA ALA A 164 20.27 -3.84 -1.75
C ALA A 164 18.97 -4.48 -2.24
N LEU A 165 18.01 -3.66 -2.67
CA LEU A 165 16.73 -4.13 -3.22
C LEU A 165 16.95 -5.04 -4.43
N ARG A 166 17.80 -4.64 -5.38
CA ARG A 166 18.10 -5.47 -6.56
C ARG A 166 18.83 -6.75 -6.20
N ALA A 167 19.84 -6.68 -5.33
CA ALA A 167 20.58 -7.85 -4.90
C ALA A 167 19.68 -8.89 -4.20
N ASP A 168 18.78 -8.44 -3.34
CA ASP A 168 17.86 -9.32 -2.62
C ASP A 168 16.77 -9.88 -3.55
N CYS A 169 16.25 -9.08 -4.49
CA CYS A 169 15.33 -9.56 -5.53
C CYS A 169 16.00 -10.62 -6.44
N ALA A 170 17.26 -10.40 -6.84
CA ALA A 170 18.02 -11.36 -7.62
C ALA A 170 18.23 -12.67 -6.86
N ARG A 171 18.55 -12.61 -5.56
CA ARG A 171 18.69 -13.80 -4.70
C ARG A 171 17.40 -14.60 -4.63
N ILE A 172 16.26 -13.94 -4.44
CA ILE A 172 14.94 -14.58 -4.40
C ILE A 172 14.62 -15.25 -5.74
N ARG A 173 14.80 -14.53 -6.84
CA ARG A 173 14.59 -15.05 -8.19
C ARG A 173 15.45 -16.28 -8.45
N ASN A 174 16.76 -16.18 -8.19
CA ASN A 174 17.70 -17.26 -8.47
C ASN A 174 17.40 -18.49 -7.60
N ARG A 175 17.03 -18.31 -6.32
CA ARG A 175 16.64 -19.40 -5.42
C ARG A 175 15.43 -20.16 -5.95
N ILE A 176 14.37 -19.45 -6.35
CA ILE A 176 13.15 -20.07 -6.88
C ILE A 176 13.43 -20.71 -8.25
N ALA A 177 14.17 -20.03 -9.13
CA ALA A 177 14.54 -20.58 -10.43
C ALA A 177 15.39 -21.87 -10.32
N ALA A 178 16.26 -21.98 -9.32
CA ALA A 178 17.00 -23.21 -9.05
C ALA A 178 16.07 -24.36 -8.65
N GLY A 179 15.08 -24.11 -7.78
CA GLY A 179 14.06 -25.10 -7.42
C GLY A 179 13.19 -25.52 -8.61
N GLU A 180 12.74 -24.58 -9.43
CA GLU A 180 11.99 -24.86 -10.66
C GLU A 180 12.82 -25.69 -11.66
N THR A 181 14.12 -25.41 -11.76
CA THR A 181 15.04 -26.17 -12.63
C THR A 181 15.18 -27.61 -12.15
N LEU A 182 15.36 -27.82 -10.83
CA LEU A 182 15.45 -29.17 -10.26
C LEU A 182 14.13 -29.94 -10.41
N LEU A 183 12.99 -29.28 -10.16
CA LEU A 183 11.67 -29.87 -10.36
C LEU A 183 11.47 -30.33 -11.81
N ARG A 184 11.77 -29.48 -12.78
CA ARG A 184 11.67 -29.84 -14.20
C ARG A 184 12.57 -31.03 -14.55
N ARG A 185 13.85 -31.00 -14.12
CA ARG A 185 14.77 -32.12 -14.35
C ARG A 185 14.28 -33.43 -13.71
N TYR A 186 13.68 -33.36 -12.53
CA TYR A 186 13.08 -34.53 -11.88
C TYR A 186 11.89 -35.09 -12.68
N GLN A 187 11.10 -34.23 -13.32
CA GLN A 187 9.94 -34.63 -14.12
C GLN A 187 10.32 -35.18 -15.50
N GLU A 188 11.36 -34.63 -16.13
CA GLU A 188 11.76 -34.96 -17.51
C GLU A 188 12.86 -36.03 -17.56
N GLU A 189 13.82 -35.97 -16.64
CA GLU A 189 15.08 -36.75 -16.69
C GLU A 189 15.54 -37.25 -15.29
N PRO A 190 14.69 -37.97 -14.53
CA PRO A 190 14.99 -38.37 -13.14
C PRO A 190 16.22 -39.27 -12.98
N GLU A 191 16.62 -39.97 -14.04
CA GLU A 191 17.80 -40.84 -14.06
C GLU A 191 19.12 -40.06 -14.09
N THR A 192 19.09 -38.80 -14.54
CA THR A 192 20.29 -37.92 -14.57
C THR A 192 20.59 -37.26 -13.23
N LEU A 193 19.69 -37.43 -12.25
CA LEU A 193 19.80 -36.83 -10.93
C LEU A 193 20.50 -37.78 -9.96
N SER A 194 21.32 -37.21 -9.07
CA SER A 194 21.82 -37.98 -7.92
C SER A 194 20.66 -38.40 -7.00
N GLU A 195 20.88 -39.39 -6.15
CA GLU A 195 19.87 -39.87 -5.20
C GLU A 195 19.32 -38.73 -4.31
N ALA A 196 20.19 -37.88 -3.78
CA ALA A 196 19.80 -36.71 -2.99
C ALA A 196 18.96 -35.70 -3.82
N GLN A 197 19.32 -35.46 -5.09
CA GLN A 197 18.56 -34.59 -5.98
C GLN A 197 17.20 -35.20 -6.35
N ARG A 198 17.11 -36.52 -6.47
CA ARG A 198 15.87 -37.23 -6.76
C ARG A 198 14.91 -37.16 -5.56
N ALA A 199 15.40 -37.38 -4.35
CA ALA A 199 14.61 -37.22 -3.13
C ALA A 199 14.11 -35.76 -2.96
N GLU A 200 14.99 -34.79 -3.19
CA GLU A 200 14.60 -33.38 -3.19
C GLU A 200 13.57 -33.07 -4.30
N GLY A 201 13.80 -33.53 -5.52
CA GLY A 201 12.92 -33.36 -6.66
C GLY A 201 11.52 -33.94 -6.43
N GLN A 202 11.44 -35.13 -5.80
CA GLN A 202 10.18 -35.74 -5.39
C GLN A 202 9.40 -34.85 -4.41
N GLN A 203 10.09 -34.28 -3.42
CA GLN A 203 9.47 -33.35 -2.46
C GLN A 203 8.99 -32.06 -3.15
N LEU A 204 9.79 -31.52 -4.07
CA LEU A 204 9.41 -30.36 -4.87
C LEU A 204 8.20 -30.66 -5.77
N ALA A 205 8.11 -31.86 -6.35
CA ALA A 205 6.98 -32.28 -7.17
C ALA A 205 5.70 -32.39 -6.34
N HIS A 206 5.79 -32.95 -5.13
CA HIS A 206 4.67 -32.96 -4.19
C HIS A 206 4.20 -31.53 -3.86
N MET A 207 5.12 -30.66 -3.44
CA MET A 207 4.82 -29.25 -3.14
C MET A 207 4.18 -28.53 -4.34
N ALA A 208 4.68 -28.76 -5.54
CA ALA A 208 4.17 -28.16 -6.77
C ALA A 208 2.73 -28.59 -7.08
N ALA A 209 2.37 -29.84 -6.78
CA ALA A 209 1.03 -30.38 -7.03
C ALA A 209 0.01 -29.99 -5.94
N THR A 210 0.42 -30.01 -4.67
CA THR A 210 -0.50 -29.86 -3.53
C THR A 210 -0.49 -28.46 -2.92
N GLY A 211 0.61 -27.73 -3.09
CA GLY A 211 0.89 -26.49 -2.36
C GLY A 211 1.34 -26.73 -0.92
N GLU A 212 1.52 -27.99 -0.52
CA GLU A 212 1.87 -28.33 0.85
C GLU A 212 3.38 -28.36 1.03
N VAL A 213 3.88 -27.49 1.91
CA VAL A 213 5.28 -27.49 2.31
C VAL A 213 5.47 -28.55 3.41
N PRO A 214 6.46 -29.45 3.28
CA PRO A 214 6.67 -30.57 4.19
C PRO A 214 6.69 -30.12 5.66
N TRP A 215 6.09 -30.95 6.50
CA TRP A 215 6.12 -30.75 7.93
C TRP A 215 7.44 -31.27 8.48
N ILE A 216 8.13 -30.43 9.27
CA ILE A 216 9.37 -30.80 9.94
C ILE A 216 8.99 -31.18 11.39
N PRO A 217 9.26 -32.43 11.83
CA PRO A 217 9.00 -32.84 13.20
C PRO A 217 9.75 -31.97 14.22
N GLY A 218 9.18 -31.80 15.40
CA GLY A 218 9.81 -31.08 16.51
C GLY A 218 9.14 -29.74 16.87
N PRO A 219 9.74 -28.98 17.81
CA PRO A 219 9.21 -27.70 18.25
C PRO A 219 9.08 -26.71 17.09
N VAL A 220 7.95 -26.00 17.01
CA VAL A 220 7.64 -25.08 15.90
C VAL A 220 8.77 -24.07 15.64
N ASN A 221 9.41 -23.55 16.68
CA ASN A 221 10.46 -22.54 16.51
C ASN A 221 11.75 -23.10 15.86
N GLU A 222 12.03 -24.39 16.06
CA GLU A 222 13.20 -25.09 15.49
C GLU A 222 12.92 -25.58 14.07
N ALA A 223 11.70 -26.07 13.82
CA ALA A 223 11.23 -26.51 12.50
C ALA A 223 11.01 -25.36 11.50
N LEU A 224 10.74 -24.15 12.00
CA LEU A 224 10.31 -23.03 11.17
C LEU A 224 11.35 -22.55 10.13
N PRO A 225 12.64 -22.38 10.45
CA PRO A 225 13.65 -21.98 9.48
C PRO A 225 13.76 -22.98 8.32
N GLU A 226 13.78 -24.28 8.62
CA GLU A 226 13.87 -25.34 7.61
C GLU A 226 12.61 -25.38 6.74
N ARG A 227 11.43 -25.31 7.36
CA ARG A 227 10.17 -25.27 6.60
C ARG A 227 10.08 -24.05 5.68
N ARG A 228 10.57 -22.90 6.13
CA ARG A 228 10.69 -21.69 5.27
C ARG A 228 11.72 -21.88 4.16
N ALA A 229 12.80 -22.60 4.41
CA ALA A 229 13.79 -22.92 3.39
C ALA A 229 13.17 -23.79 2.29
N TRP A 230 12.42 -24.84 2.66
CA TRP A 230 11.63 -25.64 1.72
C TRP A 230 10.66 -24.79 0.93
N ALA A 231 9.78 -24.02 1.59
CA ALA A 231 8.84 -23.13 0.93
C ALA A 231 9.53 -22.19 -0.08
N GLY A 232 10.69 -21.63 0.31
CA GLY A 232 11.48 -20.70 -0.50
C GLY A 232 12.11 -21.29 -1.77
N ARG A 233 12.07 -22.62 -1.96
CA ARG A 233 12.54 -23.30 -3.18
C ARG A 233 11.58 -23.14 -4.35
N LEU A 234 10.26 -23.08 -4.11
CA LEU A 234 9.25 -22.94 -5.18
C LEU A 234 8.31 -21.75 -5.00
N PHE A 235 8.23 -21.17 -3.80
CA PHE A 235 7.25 -20.14 -3.48
C PHE A 235 7.92 -18.86 -3.00
N LEU A 236 7.37 -17.72 -3.42
CA LEU A 236 7.65 -16.46 -2.74
C LEU A 236 7.07 -16.53 -1.32
N THR A 237 7.93 -16.38 -0.32
CA THR A 237 7.54 -16.33 1.08
C THR A 237 7.19 -14.91 1.52
N LEU A 238 6.39 -14.77 2.57
CA LEU A 238 6.04 -13.46 3.13
C LEU A 238 7.28 -12.63 3.54
N ASP A 239 8.32 -13.29 4.06
CA ASP A 239 9.58 -12.65 4.46
C ASP A 239 10.41 -12.17 3.26
N GLY A 240 10.25 -12.80 2.08
CA GLY A 240 10.90 -12.38 0.83
C GLY A 240 10.18 -11.23 0.11
N LEU A 241 8.97 -10.87 0.53
CA LEU A 241 8.13 -9.89 -0.15
C LEU A 241 8.63 -8.42 -0.06
N PRO A 242 9.21 -7.93 1.07
CA PRO A 242 9.62 -6.54 1.21
C PRO A 242 10.51 -5.98 0.07
N PRO A 243 11.63 -6.61 -0.32
CA PRO A 243 12.49 -6.05 -1.37
C PRO A 243 11.79 -5.93 -2.73
N LEU A 244 10.93 -6.88 -3.09
CA LEU A 244 10.17 -6.84 -4.35
C LEU A 244 9.18 -5.67 -4.39
N LEU A 245 8.40 -5.48 -3.32
CA LEU A 245 7.43 -4.38 -3.26
C LEU A 245 8.09 -3.01 -3.20
N LEU A 246 9.19 -2.89 -2.45
CA LEU A 246 9.96 -1.64 -2.37
C LEU A 246 10.60 -1.31 -3.73
N LEU A 247 11.21 -2.28 -4.40
CA LEU A 247 11.79 -2.07 -5.72
C LEU A 247 10.71 -1.66 -6.74
N MET A 248 9.56 -2.35 -6.73
CA MET A 248 8.44 -2.01 -7.60
C MET A 248 7.91 -0.60 -7.32
N ALA A 249 7.77 -0.21 -6.05
CA ALA A 249 7.35 1.14 -5.67
C ALA A 249 8.34 2.22 -6.15
N ALA A 250 9.64 1.94 -6.04
CA ALA A 250 10.68 2.84 -6.53
C ALA A 250 10.60 3.03 -8.04
N LEU A 251 10.65 1.93 -8.80
CA LEU A 251 10.76 1.96 -10.26
C LEU A 251 9.47 2.44 -10.93
N ALA A 252 8.30 2.08 -10.39
CA ALA A 252 7.01 2.53 -10.91
C ALA A 252 6.63 3.94 -10.43
N GLU A 253 7.39 4.51 -9.49
CA GLU A 253 7.10 5.78 -8.81
C GLU A 253 5.68 5.80 -8.20
N ARG A 254 5.27 4.67 -7.59
CA ARG A 254 3.92 4.50 -7.03
C ARG A 254 3.94 4.38 -5.51
N ASN A 255 2.81 4.74 -4.90
CA ASN A 255 2.59 4.51 -3.47
C ASN A 255 2.66 3.01 -3.16
N GLY A 256 3.17 2.67 -1.97
CA GLY A 256 3.14 1.29 -1.49
C GLY A 256 1.74 0.67 -1.48
N GLU A 257 0.69 1.47 -1.23
CA GLU A 257 -0.71 1.02 -1.33
C GLU A 257 -1.06 0.53 -2.74
N THR A 258 -0.67 1.26 -3.79
CA THR A 258 -0.91 0.86 -5.19
C THR A 258 -0.13 -0.40 -5.54
N VAL A 259 1.12 -0.52 -5.06
CA VAL A 259 1.96 -1.70 -5.34
C VAL A 259 1.42 -2.96 -4.64
N LYS A 260 0.85 -2.82 -3.45
CA LYS A 260 0.18 -3.92 -2.74
C LYS A 260 -1.07 -4.44 -3.43
N GLU A 261 -1.70 -3.63 -4.29
CA GLU A 261 -2.95 -3.94 -4.99
C GLU A 261 -2.73 -4.11 -6.51
N LEU A 262 -1.52 -4.42 -6.94
CA LEU A 262 -1.25 -4.68 -8.36
C LEU A 262 -2.09 -5.89 -8.83
N PRO A 263 -2.78 -5.79 -9.97
CA PRO A 263 -3.51 -6.91 -10.55
C PRO A 263 -2.53 -7.93 -11.13
N ALA A 264 -2.96 -9.19 -11.24
CA ALA A 264 -2.28 -10.21 -12.05
C ALA A 264 -2.61 -10.07 -13.53
N HIS A 265 -3.82 -9.58 -13.83
CA HIS A 265 -4.27 -9.31 -15.19
C HIS A 265 -3.51 -8.12 -15.79
N HIS A 266 -2.91 -8.32 -16.95
CA HIS A 266 -2.17 -7.32 -17.71
C HIS A 266 -2.18 -7.66 -19.20
N ARG A 267 -1.73 -6.71 -20.01
CA ARG A 267 -1.45 -6.90 -21.43
C ARG A 267 0.03 -6.65 -21.66
N VAL A 268 0.67 -7.49 -22.45
CA VAL A 268 2.03 -7.23 -22.95
C VAL A 268 1.90 -6.60 -24.32
N LEU A 269 2.54 -5.44 -24.50
CA LEU A 269 2.54 -4.66 -25.74
C LEU A 269 3.90 -4.85 -26.42
N GLU A 270 3.89 -5.52 -27.57
CA GLU A 270 5.07 -5.77 -28.42
C GLU A 270 6.29 -6.32 -27.66
N GLU A 271 6.07 -7.11 -26.60
CA GLU A 271 7.12 -7.62 -25.69
C GLU A 271 7.99 -6.54 -25.01
N LYS A 272 7.69 -5.26 -25.23
CA LYS A 272 8.47 -4.11 -24.75
C LYS A 272 7.86 -3.46 -23.53
N ALA A 273 6.55 -3.55 -23.35
CA ALA A 273 5.86 -2.93 -22.23
C ALA A 273 4.76 -3.82 -21.64
N ALA A 274 4.55 -3.68 -20.33
CA ALA A 274 3.42 -4.27 -19.62
C ALA A 274 2.41 -3.17 -19.28
N GLU A 275 1.17 -3.36 -19.72
CA GLU A 275 0.04 -2.51 -19.41
C GLU A 275 -0.86 -3.17 -18.36
N ALA A 276 -1.17 -2.44 -17.27
CA ALA A 276 -2.02 -2.93 -16.20
C ALA A 276 -2.98 -1.83 -15.71
N ARG A 277 -4.16 -2.24 -15.22
CA ARG A 277 -5.13 -1.33 -14.59
C ARG A 277 -4.93 -1.32 -13.08
N VAL A 278 -4.38 -0.24 -12.53
CA VAL A 278 -4.05 -0.14 -11.10
C VAL A 278 -5.03 0.72 -10.33
N VAL A 279 -5.14 0.45 -9.03
CA VAL A 279 -5.98 1.23 -8.09
C VAL A 279 -5.26 2.49 -7.62
N LYS A 280 -5.93 3.65 -7.76
CA LYS A 280 -5.48 4.96 -7.30
C LYS A 280 -6.52 5.65 -6.42
N ARG A 281 -6.38 5.46 -5.11
CA ARG A 281 -7.34 5.85 -4.06
C ARG A 281 -7.56 7.37 -3.85
N ARG A 282 -6.82 8.26 -4.53
CA ARG A 282 -6.77 9.71 -4.19
C ARG A 282 -7.25 10.68 -5.28
N ARG A 283 -7.83 10.23 -6.41
CA ARG A 283 -8.18 11.14 -7.52
C ARG A 283 -9.64 11.65 -7.53
N GLY A 284 -10.29 11.67 -6.37
CA GLY A 284 -11.66 12.16 -6.23
C GLY A 284 -12.71 11.16 -6.72
N PRO A 285 -14.00 11.56 -6.75
CA PRO A 285 -15.08 10.71 -7.20
C PRO A 285 -14.81 10.21 -8.63
N GLN A 286 -15.01 8.92 -8.89
CA GLN A 286 -14.90 8.26 -10.20
C GLN A 286 -13.51 8.07 -10.83
N ARG A 287 -12.40 8.55 -10.23
CA ARG A 287 -11.04 8.34 -10.78
C ARG A 287 -10.22 7.32 -9.97
N TRP A 288 -10.84 6.19 -9.67
CA TRP A 288 -10.28 5.16 -8.79
C TRP A 288 -9.30 4.21 -9.47
N PHE A 289 -9.32 4.14 -10.80
CA PHE A 289 -8.43 3.30 -11.58
C PHE A 289 -7.60 4.14 -12.54
N GLU A 290 -6.41 3.65 -12.84
CA GLU A 290 -5.51 4.24 -13.83
C GLU A 290 -4.91 3.09 -14.64
N THR A 291 -4.94 3.20 -15.96
CA THR A 291 -4.13 2.32 -16.82
C THR A 291 -2.71 2.84 -16.81
N VAL A 292 -1.76 1.95 -16.52
CA VAL A 292 -0.34 2.27 -16.48
C VAL A 292 0.40 1.34 -17.43
N THR A 293 1.36 1.90 -18.13
CA THR A 293 2.22 1.19 -19.07
C THR A 293 3.65 1.32 -18.59
N TRP A 294 4.32 0.19 -18.38
CA TRP A 294 5.69 0.14 -17.91
C TRP A 294 6.58 -0.59 -18.90
N GLU A 295 7.72 0.00 -19.21
CA GLU A 295 8.77 -0.66 -19.99
C GLU A 295 9.23 -1.94 -19.27
N ILE A 296 9.36 -3.04 -20.02
CA ILE A 296 9.89 -4.32 -19.55
C ILE A 296 11.41 -4.29 -19.57
N GLY A 297 12.02 -3.67 -20.59
CA GLY A 297 13.47 -3.62 -20.78
C GLY A 297 14.06 -4.98 -21.17
N LEU A 298 15.36 -5.01 -21.44
CA LEU A 298 16.10 -6.24 -21.75
C LEU A 298 16.13 -7.21 -20.57
N ALA A 299 16.28 -8.51 -20.84
CA ALA A 299 16.29 -9.56 -19.81
C ALA A 299 17.35 -9.33 -18.72
N ASN A 300 18.56 -8.88 -19.08
CA ASN A 300 19.63 -8.54 -18.14
C ASN A 300 19.33 -7.28 -17.29
N ARG A 301 18.31 -6.50 -17.65
CA ARG A 301 17.86 -5.29 -16.96
C ARG A 301 16.48 -5.43 -16.32
N GLN A 302 15.96 -6.64 -16.17
CA GLN A 302 14.64 -6.93 -15.57
C GLN A 302 14.44 -6.24 -14.20
N LEU A 303 15.50 -6.08 -13.39
CA LEU A 303 15.43 -5.42 -12.06
C LEU A 303 15.66 -3.89 -12.10
N HIS A 304 15.72 -3.30 -13.29
CA HIS A 304 15.96 -1.87 -13.51
C HIS A 304 14.75 -1.14 -14.09
N THR A 305 13.73 -1.86 -14.51
CA THR A 305 12.51 -1.33 -15.11
C THR A 305 11.28 -1.76 -14.29
N ALA A 306 10.22 -0.96 -14.32
CA ALA A 306 9.00 -1.28 -13.60
C ALA A 306 8.27 -2.49 -14.21
N GLY A 307 8.26 -2.61 -15.54
CA GLY A 307 7.62 -3.74 -16.24
C GLY A 307 8.38 -5.04 -15.99
N GLY A 308 9.71 -5.01 -15.98
CA GLY A 308 10.53 -6.18 -15.69
C GLY A 308 10.31 -6.72 -14.27
N VAL A 309 10.27 -5.83 -13.27
CA VAL A 309 9.98 -6.22 -11.88
C VAL A 309 8.53 -6.66 -11.69
N TYR A 310 7.58 -6.03 -12.38
CA TYR A 310 6.18 -6.43 -12.36
C TYR A 310 5.99 -7.85 -12.90
N LEU A 311 6.55 -8.16 -14.07
CA LEU A 311 6.48 -9.50 -14.66
C LEU A 311 7.24 -10.53 -13.82
N LEU A 312 8.40 -10.16 -13.25
CA LEU A 312 9.09 -11.02 -12.30
C LEU A 312 8.21 -11.34 -11.08
N LEU A 313 7.53 -10.35 -10.52
CA LEU A 313 6.61 -10.57 -9.40
C LEU A 313 5.52 -11.57 -9.80
N LEU A 314 4.92 -11.44 -10.99
CA LEU A 314 3.94 -12.42 -11.48
C LEU A 314 4.54 -13.82 -11.67
N GLN A 315 5.77 -13.92 -12.14
CA GLN A 315 6.44 -15.21 -12.27
C GLN A 315 6.63 -15.85 -10.88
N LEU A 316 7.20 -15.11 -9.92
CA LEU A 316 7.52 -15.64 -8.59
C LEU A 316 6.28 -15.99 -7.75
N THR A 317 5.13 -15.39 -8.05
CA THR A 317 3.88 -15.66 -7.33
C THR A 317 2.96 -16.64 -8.04
N ALA A 318 3.31 -17.13 -9.24
CA ALA A 318 2.43 -17.92 -10.10
C ALA A 318 1.77 -19.11 -9.37
N ARG A 319 2.57 -20.00 -8.76
CA ARG A 319 2.06 -21.15 -8.01
C ARG A 319 1.17 -20.74 -6.84
N SER A 320 1.61 -19.76 -6.05
CA SER A 320 0.80 -19.27 -4.91
C SER A 320 -0.53 -18.67 -5.37
N ARG A 321 -0.56 -17.99 -6.53
CA ARG A 321 -1.82 -17.47 -7.11
C ARG A 321 -2.75 -18.60 -7.52
N GLU A 322 -2.23 -19.66 -8.12
CA GLU A 322 -3.02 -20.83 -8.50
C GLU A 322 -3.68 -21.49 -7.29
N PHE A 323 -2.93 -21.62 -6.18
CA PHE A 323 -3.48 -22.17 -4.95
C PHE A 323 -4.56 -21.29 -4.31
N CYS A 324 -4.32 -19.98 -4.19
CA CYS A 324 -5.27 -19.08 -3.50
C CYS A 324 -6.31 -18.41 -4.40
N ARG A 325 -6.24 -18.60 -5.72
CA ARG A 325 -7.17 -18.09 -6.75
C ARG A 325 -7.43 -16.58 -6.66
N SER A 326 -6.39 -15.81 -6.35
CA SER A 326 -6.48 -14.36 -6.23
C SER A 326 -6.11 -13.67 -7.54
N GLU A 327 -6.82 -12.58 -7.85
CA GLU A 327 -6.54 -11.70 -8.98
C GLU A 327 -5.40 -10.71 -8.72
N LEU A 328 -4.84 -10.66 -7.51
CA LEU A 328 -3.69 -9.82 -7.19
C LEU A 328 -2.37 -10.48 -7.62
N ALA A 329 -1.45 -9.66 -8.13
CA ALA A 329 -0.08 -10.06 -8.43
C ALA A 329 0.66 -10.58 -7.20
N VAL A 330 0.33 -10.05 -6.02
CA VAL A 330 0.98 -10.42 -4.76
C VAL A 330 0.22 -11.58 -4.10
N CYS A 331 0.71 -12.79 -4.32
CA CYS A 331 0.30 -13.99 -3.59
C CYS A 331 1.54 -14.73 -3.10
N VAL A 332 1.56 -15.08 -1.84
CA VAL A 332 2.74 -15.63 -1.17
C VAL A 332 2.37 -16.82 -0.31
N TRP A 333 3.38 -17.62 0.03
CA TRP A 333 3.28 -18.59 1.09
C TRP A 333 3.59 -17.93 2.45
N ARG A 334 2.81 -18.27 3.49
CA ARG A 334 3.09 -17.98 4.89
C ARG A 334 3.19 -19.26 5.69
N HIS A 335 3.95 -19.24 6.77
CA HIS A 335 3.82 -20.27 7.78
C HIS A 335 2.56 -20.02 8.62
N GLY A 336 1.62 -20.95 8.57
CA GLY A 336 0.30 -20.81 9.18
C GLY A 336 0.12 -21.48 10.55
N ALA A 337 1.11 -22.23 11.06
CA ALA A 337 0.88 -23.14 12.19
C ALA A 337 0.36 -22.45 13.46
N ARG A 338 0.85 -21.25 13.80
CA ARG A 338 0.36 -20.48 14.96
C ARG A 338 -1.09 -20.01 14.83
N ALA A 339 -1.63 -19.99 13.61
CA ALA A 339 -3.00 -19.62 13.29
C ALA A 339 -3.87 -20.83 12.95
N GLY A 340 -3.36 -22.06 13.13
CA GLY A 340 -4.07 -23.29 12.73
C GLY A 340 -4.28 -23.41 11.21
N VAL A 341 -3.46 -22.71 10.41
CA VAL A 341 -3.55 -22.73 8.95
C VAL A 341 -2.48 -23.67 8.40
N HIS A 342 -2.89 -24.61 7.56
CA HIS A 342 -2.02 -25.66 7.02
C HIS A 342 -2.30 -25.94 5.54
N GLY A 343 -1.37 -26.65 4.90
CA GLY A 343 -1.46 -27.07 3.51
C GLY A 343 -1.72 -25.90 2.55
N ARG A 344 -2.65 -26.09 1.61
CA ARG A 344 -2.97 -25.10 0.57
C ARG A 344 -3.37 -23.72 1.11
N GLU A 345 -3.96 -23.63 2.31
CA GLU A 345 -4.40 -22.36 2.92
C GLU A 345 -3.26 -21.46 3.40
N GLU A 346 -2.03 -21.99 3.39
CA GLU A 346 -0.82 -21.21 3.61
C GLU A 346 -0.47 -20.31 2.42
N HIS A 347 -1.03 -20.58 1.24
CA HIS A 347 -0.97 -19.67 0.11
C HIS A 347 -2.10 -18.65 0.21
N PHE A 348 -1.74 -17.36 0.16
CA PHE A 348 -2.74 -16.31 0.26
C PHE A 348 -2.29 -15.00 -0.39
N ALA A 349 -3.27 -14.18 -0.71
CA ALA A 349 -3.06 -12.80 -1.14
C ALA A 349 -3.09 -11.86 0.08
N PRO A 350 -1.94 -11.41 0.60
CA PRO A 350 -1.87 -10.67 1.87
C PRO A 350 -2.66 -9.37 1.86
N PHE A 351 -2.92 -8.81 0.68
CA PHE A 351 -3.59 -7.52 0.54
C PHE A 351 -5.00 -7.59 -0.04
N ALA A 352 -5.53 -8.79 -0.34
CA ALA A 352 -6.87 -8.92 -0.90
C ALA A 352 -7.95 -8.37 0.05
N ARG A 353 -7.91 -8.77 1.32
CA ARG A 353 -8.88 -8.33 2.34
C ARG A 353 -8.58 -6.95 2.93
N SER A 354 -7.31 -6.58 3.01
CA SER A 354 -6.85 -5.32 3.62
C SER A 354 -5.44 -4.97 3.19
N LEU A 355 -5.14 -3.68 2.98
CA LEU A 355 -3.77 -3.18 2.76
C LEU A 355 -2.83 -3.41 3.96
N GLN A 356 -3.40 -3.71 5.12
CA GLN A 356 -2.73 -4.09 6.37
C GLN A 356 -2.86 -5.59 6.67
N GLY A 357 -3.34 -6.40 5.72
CA GLY A 357 -3.59 -7.83 5.92
C GLY A 357 -2.34 -8.68 6.17
N ALA A 358 -1.16 -8.12 5.93
CA ALA A 358 0.10 -8.66 6.42
C ALA A 358 1.04 -7.55 6.91
N THR A 359 1.73 -7.83 8.00
CA THR A 359 2.82 -6.99 8.50
C THR A 359 4.07 -7.27 7.69
N LEU A 360 4.46 -6.33 6.85
CA LEU A 360 5.75 -6.38 6.16
C LEU A 360 6.84 -5.98 7.16
N ARG A 361 7.71 -6.92 7.51
CA ARG A 361 8.85 -6.72 8.42
C ARG A 361 9.99 -5.96 7.71
N ILE A 362 9.68 -4.78 7.16
CA ILE A 362 10.64 -3.94 6.42
C ILE A 362 11.83 -3.51 7.29
N PRO A 363 11.64 -3.07 8.56
CA PRO A 363 12.78 -2.74 9.42
C PRO A 363 13.70 -3.93 9.63
N ASP A 364 13.14 -5.09 9.93
CA ASP A 364 13.89 -6.32 10.18
C ASP A 364 14.61 -6.78 8.90
N TRP A 365 13.97 -6.71 7.73
CA TRP A 365 14.64 -6.97 6.45
C TRP A 365 15.86 -6.05 6.23
N ALA A 366 15.73 -4.76 6.55
CA ALA A 366 16.81 -3.79 6.35
C ALA A 366 17.98 -4.00 7.34
N ALA A 367 17.67 -4.44 8.57
CA ALA A 367 18.62 -4.67 9.64
C ALA A 367 19.30 -6.04 9.57
N ASP A 368 18.55 -7.10 9.34
CA ASP A 368 19.00 -8.51 9.48
C ASP A 368 19.61 -9.07 8.18
N ARG A 369 19.63 -8.28 7.10
CA ARG A 369 20.29 -8.69 5.85
C ARG A 369 21.81 -8.84 6.05
N PRO A 370 22.50 -9.68 5.25
CA PRO A 370 23.94 -9.94 5.40
C PRO A 370 24.85 -8.69 5.41
N ARG A 371 24.39 -7.61 4.78
CA ARG A 371 25.03 -6.28 4.86
C ARG A 371 23.98 -5.27 5.32
N PRO A 372 23.81 -4.99 6.62
CA PRO A 372 22.75 -4.12 7.11
C PRO A 372 22.72 -2.77 6.38
N LEU A 373 21.52 -2.26 6.08
CA LEU A 373 21.39 -0.93 5.50
C LEU A 373 21.60 0.11 6.61
N LEU A 374 22.64 0.93 6.48
CA LEU A 374 22.94 1.99 7.44
C LEU A 374 22.57 3.36 6.85
N ALA A 375 22.05 4.22 7.72
CA ALA A 375 21.84 5.64 7.43
C ALA A 375 23.18 6.35 7.22
N ASP A 376 23.17 7.47 6.50
CA ASP A 376 24.36 8.31 6.45
C ASP A 376 24.68 8.84 7.85
N PRO A 377 25.97 8.92 8.24
CA PRO A 377 26.35 9.40 9.56
C PRO A 377 25.94 10.86 9.72
N LYS A 378 25.30 11.18 10.84
CA LYS A 378 25.13 12.57 11.27
C LYS A 378 26.49 13.07 11.81
N PRO A 379 26.82 14.37 11.70
CA PRO A 379 28.06 14.91 12.25
C PRO A 379 28.21 14.50 13.72
N GLY A 380 29.28 13.76 14.06
CA GLY A 380 29.55 13.26 15.41
C GLY A 380 28.67 12.12 15.92
N GLY A 381 27.81 11.53 15.08
CA GLY A 381 26.90 10.45 15.46
C GLY A 381 27.31 9.06 14.96
N GLU A 382 26.91 8.02 15.69
CA GLU A 382 27.07 6.62 15.26
C GLU A 382 26.23 6.30 14.01
N ARG A 383 26.67 5.29 13.25
CA ARG A 383 25.91 4.77 12.12
C ARG A 383 24.73 3.94 12.63
N VAL A 384 23.52 4.45 12.43
CA VAL A 384 22.28 3.78 12.80
C VAL A 384 21.67 3.01 11.61
N PRO A 385 20.85 1.98 11.86
CA PRO A 385 20.08 1.31 10.80
C PRO A 385 19.21 2.29 10.00
N LEU A 386 19.19 2.13 8.68
CA LEU A 386 18.40 2.94 7.77
C LEU A 386 16.91 2.67 7.98
N GLN A 387 16.14 3.70 8.33
CA GLN A 387 14.69 3.58 8.42
C GLN A 387 14.06 3.49 7.02
N VAL A 388 13.77 2.26 6.58
CA VAL A 388 13.17 1.99 5.27
C VAL A 388 11.63 2.10 5.32
N THR A 389 11.05 3.00 4.52
CA THR A 389 9.59 3.12 4.39
C THR A 389 9.17 3.46 2.96
N PHE A 390 7.97 3.03 2.57
CA PHE A 390 7.39 3.41 1.27
C PHE A 390 7.25 4.93 1.09
N ASN A 391 6.96 5.66 2.16
CA ASN A 391 6.77 7.12 2.09
C ASN A 391 8.09 7.83 1.82
N ARG A 392 9.17 7.51 2.54
CA ARG A 392 10.50 8.10 2.29
C ARG A 392 11.00 7.75 0.90
N LEU A 393 10.82 6.50 0.48
CA LEU A 393 11.20 6.04 -0.86
C LEU A 393 10.47 6.83 -1.95
N LYS A 394 9.15 6.98 -1.80
CA LYS A 394 8.36 7.79 -2.72
C LYS A 394 8.83 9.23 -2.78
N THR A 395 9.04 9.88 -1.63
CA THR A 395 9.55 11.26 -1.57
C THR A 395 10.88 11.38 -2.32
N SER A 396 11.81 10.43 -2.11
CA SER A 396 13.09 10.41 -2.84
C SER A 396 12.93 10.30 -4.35
N MET A 397 12.02 9.44 -4.82
CA MET A 397 11.76 9.27 -6.26
C MET A 397 11.10 10.50 -6.87
N GLU A 398 10.13 11.12 -6.18
CA GLU A 398 9.48 12.35 -6.63
C GLU A 398 10.48 13.51 -6.75
N VAL A 399 11.36 13.71 -5.76
CA VAL A 399 12.41 14.74 -5.82
C VAL A 399 13.30 14.56 -7.05
N ARG A 400 13.72 13.32 -7.33
CA ARG A 400 14.57 13.01 -8.49
C ARG A 400 13.85 13.19 -9.82
N ARG A 401 12.58 12.81 -9.89
CA ARG A 401 11.74 13.05 -11.07
C ARG A 401 11.62 14.54 -11.35
N THR A 402 11.35 15.36 -10.33
CA THR A 402 11.30 16.82 -10.47
C THR A 402 12.64 17.39 -10.93
N LYS A 403 13.77 16.94 -10.38
CA LYS A 403 15.11 17.34 -10.86
C LYS A 403 15.34 16.97 -12.33
N ARG A 404 14.90 15.80 -12.78
CA ARG A 404 15.01 15.36 -14.18
C ARG A 404 14.13 16.18 -15.13
N MET A 405 12.91 16.53 -14.71
CA MET A 405 11.97 17.32 -15.51
C MET A 405 12.27 18.82 -15.48
N GLY A 406 12.96 19.32 -14.44
CA GLY A 406 13.20 20.74 -14.17
C GLY A 406 14.57 21.28 -14.62
N SER A 407 15.34 20.56 -15.44
CA SER A 407 16.58 21.09 -16.02
C SER A 407 16.38 21.50 -17.48
N PRO A 408 16.15 22.80 -17.72
CA PRO A 408 16.82 23.52 -18.79
C PRO A 408 17.67 24.66 -18.22
N SER A 409 18.98 24.59 -18.45
CA SER A 409 19.99 25.66 -18.30
C SER A 409 20.20 26.28 -16.89
N THR A 410 21.28 25.86 -16.23
CA THR A 410 22.14 26.76 -15.46
C THR A 410 23.59 26.47 -15.80
N SER A 411 24.00 26.87 -17.01
CA SER A 411 25.40 27.10 -17.35
C SER A 411 25.50 28.44 -18.08
N ALA A 412 25.13 29.51 -17.37
CA ALA A 412 25.43 30.90 -17.74
C ALA A 412 25.16 31.78 -16.51
N ALA A 413 26.07 31.75 -15.54
CA ALA A 413 26.21 32.79 -14.52
C ALA A 413 27.64 32.76 -13.95
N SER A 414 28.61 32.95 -14.83
CA SER A 414 29.95 33.40 -14.43
C SER A 414 30.42 34.43 -15.45
N SER A 415 30.05 35.69 -15.24
CA SER A 415 30.81 36.86 -15.69
C SER A 415 30.06 38.12 -15.30
N GLY A 416 30.43 38.71 -14.17
CA GLY A 416 30.14 40.09 -13.85
C GLY A 416 31.47 40.82 -13.69
N SER A 417 31.92 41.52 -14.72
CA SER A 417 32.49 42.88 -14.65
C SER A 417 33.23 43.22 -15.95
N TRP A 418 33.16 44.51 -16.27
CA TRP A 418 33.92 45.29 -17.25
C TRP A 418 33.18 45.79 -18.50
N THR A 419 33.02 47.11 -18.46
CA THR A 419 32.60 48.12 -19.42
C THR A 419 33.48 48.19 -20.66
N GLY A 420 32.91 48.60 -21.80
CA GLY A 420 33.66 49.25 -22.88
C GLY A 420 33.27 48.83 -24.29
N THR A 421 32.55 49.73 -24.98
CA THR A 421 32.70 50.10 -26.41
C THR A 421 32.86 49.04 -27.51
N SER A 422 31.90 49.06 -28.44
CA SER A 422 31.93 48.56 -29.85
C SER A 422 33.11 49.15 -30.67
N PRO A 423 33.48 48.72 -31.92
CA PRO A 423 32.64 48.06 -32.96
C PRO A 423 33.31 47.09 -33.99
N ARG A 424 32.50 46.58 -34.95
CA ARG A 424 32.81 45.99 -36.30
C ARG A 424 33.54 44.62 -36.32
N SER A 425 33.35 43.66 -37.24
CA SER A 425 32.59 43.48 -38.49
C SER A 425 32.78 42.05 -39.06
N ILE A 426 31.77 41.54 -39.81
CA ILE A 426 31.82 40.62 -40.98
C ILE A 426 31.85 39.06 -40.78
N PRO A 427 31.21 38.29 -41.70
CA PRO A 427 30.52 37.02 -41.42
C PRO A 427 31.08 35.77 -42.15
N GLY A 428 30.54 34.59 -41.82
CA GLY A 428 30.70 33.39 -42.64
C GLY A 428 30.00 32.13 -42.12
N SER A 429 28.99 31.68 -42.89
CA SER A 429 28.71 30.28 -43.30
C SER A 429 28.50 29.19 -42.23
N THR A 430 27.60 28.21 -42.31
CA THR A 430 26.65 27.67 -43.30
C THR A 430 25.84 26.63 -42.50
N SER A 431 24.56 26.47 -42.83
CA SER A 431 23.56 25.56 -42.20
C SER A 431 23.92 24.05 -42.34
N PRO A 432 23.11 23.04 -41.87
CA PRO A 432 21.79 23.11 -41.22
C PRO A 432 21.60 22.20 -39.99
N GLN A 433 20.72 22.63 -39.07
CA GLN A 433 20.14 21.80 -38.03
C GLN A 433 18.91 21.05 -38.58
N HIS A 434 18.95 19.72 -38.55
CA HIS A 434 17.76 18.88 -38.69
C HIS A 434 16.84 19.06 -37.47
N ARG A 435 15.67 19.68 -37.71
CA ARG A 435 14.55 19.74 -36.75
C ARG A 435 13.87 18.37 -36.68
N CYS A 436 13.82 17.80 -35.50
CA CYS A 436 12.97 16.65 -35.18
C CYS A 436 11.56 17.18 -34.84
N VAL A 437 10.58 16.85 -35.69
CA VAL A 437 9.17 17.23 -35.56
C VAL A 437 8.46 16.21 -34.64
N TYR A 438 7.89 16.68 -33.54
CA TYR A 438 6.94 15.91 -32.74
C TYR A 438 5.51 16.16 -33.27
N LEU A 439 4.91 15.14 -33.88
CA LEU A 439 3.50 15.10 -34.27
C LEU A 439 2.63 14.76 -33.04
N LEU A 440 1.90 15.77 -32.53
CA LEU A 440 0.78 15.58 -31.61
C LEU A 440 -0.47 15.24 -32.42
N TRP A 441 -0.99 14.01 -32.27
CA TRP A 441 -2.33 13.66 -32.72
C TRP A 441 -3.36 14.09 -31.65
N ARG A 442 -4.17 15.09 -31.98
CA ARG A 442 -5.43 15.41 -31.31
C ARG A 442 -6.56 14.71 -32.06
N PHE A 443 -7.28 13.81 -31.41
CA PHE A 443 -8.62 13.42 -31.86
C PHE A 443 -9.66 14.30 -31.18
N ALA A 444 -10.49 14.91 -32.02
CA ALA A 444 -11.68 15.65 -31.64
C ALA A 444 -12.94 14.89 -32.09
N SER A 445 -14.06 15.24 -31.44
CA SER A 445 -15.47 15.07 -31.84
C SER A 445 -16.23 13.82 -31.33
N PRO A 446 -17.57 13.88 -31.23
CA PRO A 446 -18.42 15.01 -30.82
C PRO A 446 -19.56 14.61 -29.84
N VAL A 447 -20.28 15.64 -29.42
CA VAL A 447 -21.56 15.62 -28.68
C VAL A 447 -22.66 14.91 -29.47
N SER A 448 -23.43 14.02 -28.83
CA SER A 448 -24.80 13.68 -29.25
C SER A 448 -25.68 13.32 -28.05
N LYS A 449 -26.95 13.72 -28.19
CA LYS A 449 -27.99 13.89 -27.17
C LYS A 449 -28.69 12.57 -26.81
N ASN A 450 -29.21 12.55 -25.59
CA ASN A 450 -30.37 11.80 -25.06
C ASN A 450 -31.08 10.83 -26.01
N VAL A 451 -31.08 9.54 -25.65
CA VAL A 451 -32.27 8.67 -25.79
C VAL A 451 -32.37 7.81 -24.53
N ILE A 452 -33.49 7.96 -23.83
CA ILE A 452 -33.93 7.13 -22.71
C ILE A 452 -34.66 5.94 -23.34
N PHE A 453 -34.22 4.71 -23.08
CA PHE A 453 -35.05 3.53 -23.24
C PHE A 453 -35.44 3.02 -21.86
N VAL A 454 -36.72 3.15 -21.54
CA VAL A 454 -37.41 2.42 -20.47
C VAL A 454 -37.81 1.09 -21.09
N LEU A 455 -37.38 -0.02 -20.48
CA LEU A 455 -37.94 -1.34 -20.72
C LEU A 455 -38.40 -1.88 -19.37
N THR A 456 -39.72 -1.94 -19.23
CA THR A 456 -40.44 -2.68 -18.20
C THR A 456 -41.19 -3.78 -18.92
N VAL A 457 -40.92 -5.02 -18.49
CA VAL A 457 -41.49 -6.32 -18.89
C VAL A 457 -41.22 -6.76 -20.33
#